data_AF-A0A4Q1SIT2-F1
#
_entry.id   AF-A0A4Q1SIT2-F1
#
_cell.length_a   1.000
_cell.length_b   1.000
_cell.length_c   1.000
_cell.angle_alpha   90.00
_cell.angle_beta   90.00
_cell.angle_gamma   90.00
#
_symmetry.space_group_name_H-M   'P 1'
#
loop_
_entity.id
_entity.type
_entity.pdbx_description
1 polymer ?
#
loop_
_entity_poly.entity_id
_entity_poly.type
_entity_poly.pdbx_seq_one_letter_code
_entity_poly.pdbx_strand_id
1 'polypeptide(L)'
;MRIPVSIRFPCSRRWRTHARRLTIPSLMFLAALPVYAQSTGSDPWDNAVNVLKTAFTGTIATGLSLVAIVVGGLMFAYGEGQSKKMLAGIVFGIGMAVGAVNFLAWLFPS
;
A
#
# COMPACT_ATOMS: atom_id res chain seq x y z
N MET A 1 46.09 -8.81 61.90
CA MET A 1 46.02 -7.92 60.72
C MET A 1 46.38 -8.79 59.52
N ARG A 2 45.54 -9.20 58.56
CA ARG A 2 44.43 -8.56 57.83
C ARG A 2 43.34 -9.60 57.47
N ILE A 3 42.12 -9.10 57.24
CA ILE A 3 40.84 -9.82 57.16
C ILE A 3 40.58 -10.28 55.71
N PRO A 4 40.07 -11.50 55.44
CA PRO A 4 39.55 -11.84 54.12
C PRO A 4 38.15 -11.25 53.93
N VAL A 5 38.02 -10.26 53.06
CA VAL A 5 36.73 -9.65 52.71
C VAL A 5 36.05 -10.52 51.65
N SER A 6 35.02 -11.28 52.04
CA SER A 6 34.13 -11.95 51.07
C SER A 6 33.11 -10.96 50.53
N ILE A 7 33.31 -10.47 49.30
CA ILE A 7 32.36 -9.59 48.61
C ILE A 7 31.23 -10.47 48.06
N ARG A 8 30.15 -10.61 48.82
CA ARG A 8 28.91 -11.23 48.34
C ARG A 8 28.17 -10.18 47.53
N PHE A 9 27.94 -10.42 46.24
CA PHE A 9 27.04 -9.60 45.41
C PHE A 9 25.62 -10.19 45.44
N PRO A 10 24.68 -9.67 46.24
CA PRO A 10 23.28 -9.93 46.00
C PRO A 10 22.70 -8.86 45.07
N CYS A 11 21.70 -9.25 44.27
CA CYS A 11 20.75 -8.37 43.57
C CYS A 11 21.01 -8.02 42.09
N SER A 12 21.51 -8.94 41.26
CA SER A 12 21.57 -8.75 39.80
C SER A 12 20.29 -9.14 39.04
N ARG A 13 19.31 -9.76 39.70
CA ARG A 13 18.12 -10.33 39.02
C ARG A 13 16.94 -9.37 38.92
N ARG A 14 16.76 -8.47 39.88
CA ARG A 14 15.61 -7.54 39.95
C ARG A 14 15.80 -6.31 39.06
N TRP A 15 17.04 -5.86 38.87
CA TRP A 15 17.37 -4.77 37.95
C TRP A 15 17.22 -5.15 36.46
N ARG A 16 17.54 -6.39 36.09
CA ARG A 16 17.34 -6.88 34.71
C ARG A 16 15.88 -6.89 34.28
N THR A 17 14.94 -7.17 35.17
CA THR A 17 13.51 -7.19 34.85
C THR A 17 12.93 -5.78 34.71
N HIS A 18 13.40 -4.80 35.49
CA HIS A 18 13.01 -3.40 35.31
C HIS A 18 13.58 -2.80 34.02
N ALA A 19 14.84 -3.09 33.68
CA ALA A 19 15.42 -2.68 32.41
C ALA A 19 14.62 -3.25 31.22
N ARG A 20 14.23 -4.53 31.26
CA ARG A 20 13.46 -5.18 30.19
C ARG A 20 12.04 -4.63 30.04
N ARG A 21 11.41 -4.15 31.13
CA ARG A 21 10.08 -3.53 31.09
C ARG A 21 10.08 -2.14 30.46
N LEU A 22 11.21 -1.43 30.52
CA LEU A 22 11.37 -0.10 29.92
C LEU A 22 11.87 -0.16 28.47
N THR A 23 12.62 -1.20 28.09
CA THR A 23 13.13 -1.36 26.72
C THR A 23 12.05 -1.69 25.69
N ILE A 24 10.99 -2.39 26.10
CA ILE A 24 9.91 -2.81 25.18
C ILE A 24 9.11 -1.59 24.65
N PRO A 25 8.60 -0.67 25.51
CA PRO A 25 7.89 0.51 25.02
C PRO A 25 8.82 1.47 24.28
N SER A 26 10.09 1.60 24.66
CA SER A 26 11.05 2.43 23.91
C SER A 26 11.33 1.87 22.51
N LEU A 27 11.43 0.55 22.36
CA LEU A 27 11.62 -0.06 21.04
C LEU A 27 10.38 0.11 20.15
N MET A 28 9.17 0.00 20.72
CA MET A 28 7.93 0.28 20.00
C MET A 28 7.82 1.76 19.61
N PHE A 29 8.25 2.67 20.48
CA PHE A 29 8.26 4.11 20.18
C PHE A 29 9.28 4.44 19.08
N LEU A 30 10.48 3.83 19.11
CA LEU A 30 11.48 3.98 18.04
C LEU A 30 11.02 3.33 16.71
N ALA A 31 10.28 2.22 16.76
CA ALA A 31 9.72 1.58 15.57
C ALA A 31 8.54 2.36 14.96
N ALA A 32 7.89 3.23 15.74
CA ALA A 32 6.85 4.11 15.24
C ALA A 32 7.43 5.34 14.50
N LEU A 33 8.62 5.83 14.87
CA LEU A 33 9.28 6.97 14.23
C LEU A 33 9.35 6.93 12.68
N PRO A 34 9.69 5.81 12.00
CA PRO A 34 9.72 5.78 10.54
C PRO A 34 8.35 6.03 9.89
N VAL A 35 7.23 5.73 10.57
CA VAL A 35 5.88 6.01 10.06
C VAL A 35 5.59 7.52 10.04
N TYR A 36 6.08 8.29 11.02
CA TYR A 36 5.89 9.75 11.08
C TYR A 36 6.93 10.53 10.26
N ALA A 37 8.07 9.92 9.94
CA ALA A 37 9.05 10.52 9.03
C ALA A 37 8.58 10.52 7.57
N GLN A 38 7.76 9.54 7.16
CA GLN A 38 7.16 9.50 5.82
C GLN A 38 6.10 10.60 5.59
N SER A 39 5.49 11.14 6.64
CA SER A 39 4.48 12.19 6.55
C SER A 39 5.03 13.62 6.58
N THR A 40 6.29 13.81 7.00
CA THR A 40 6.83 15.17 7.26
C THR A 40 7.73 15.70 6.13
N GLY A 41 7.99 14.89 5.09
CA GLY A 41 8.84 15.25 3.96
C GLY A 41 8.32 14.85 2.58
N SER A 42 7.07 14.39 2.47
CA SER A 42 6.42 14.19 1.17
C SER A 42 5.71 15.50 0.79
N ASP A 43 6.18 16.14 -0.29
CA ASP A 43 5.50 17.32 -0.82
C ASP A 43 4.01 16.99 -1.01
N PRO A 44 3.07 17.82 -0.52
CA PRO A 44 1.64 17.54 -0.64
C PRO A 44 1.19 17.41 -2.11
N TRP A 45 1.97 17.97 -3.04
CA TRP A 45 1.81 17.78 -4.47
C TRP A 45 2.18 16.37 -4.94
N ASP A 46 3.27 15.78 -4.44
CA ASP A 46 3.67 14.41 -4.76
C ASP A 46 2.62 13.41 -4.23
N ASN A 47 2.13 13.64 -3.01
CA ASN A 47 1.03 12.85 -2.46
C ASN A 47 -0.23 12.94 -3.34
N ALA A 48 -0.62 14.15 -3.76
CA ALA A 48 -1.76 14.36 -4.64
C ALA A 48 -1.59 13.67 -5.99
N VAL A 49 -0.40 13.75 -6.60
CA VAL A 49 -0.09 13.06 -7.88
C VAL A 49 -0.17 11.54 -7.70
N ASN A 50 0.31 11.01 -6.57
CA ASN A 50 0.27 9.58 -6.31
C ASN A 50 -1.18 9.09 -6.06
N VAL A 51 -2.00 9.90 -5.37
CA VAL A 51 -3.45 9.64 -5.24
C VAL A 51 -4.15 9.68 -6.59
N LEU A 52 -3.81 10.62 -7.47
CA LEU A 52 -4.35 10.69 -8.83
C LEU A 52 -3.96 9.45 -9.65
N LYS A 53 -2.69 9.04 -9.61
CA LYS A 53 -2.23 7.79 -10.25
C LYS A 53 -3.04 6.59 -9.78
N THR A 54 -3.23 6.48 -8.46
CA THR A 54 -3.99 5.38 -7.85
C THR A 54 -5.47 5.41 -8.22
N ALA A 55 -6.07 6.60 -8.30
CA ALA A 55 -7.45 6.77 -8.71
C ALA A 55 -7.67 6.37 -10.18
N PHE A 56 -6.74 6.75 -11.08
CA PHE A 56 -6.82 6.38 -12.50
C PHE A 56 -6.65 4.88 -12.74
N THR A 57 -5.76 4.21 -12.02
CA THR A 57 -5.50 2.77 -12.19
C THR A 57 -6.50 1.88 -11.46
N GLY A 58 -7.10 2.36 -10.37
CA GLY A 58 -8.04 1.60 -9.55
C GLY A 58 -9.50 1.92 -9.85
N THR A 59 -10.03 2.97 -9.21
CA THR A 59 -11.46 3.27 -9.18
C THR A 59 -12.00 3.73 -10.53
N ILE A 60 -11.27 4.59 -11.25
CA ILE A 60 -11.74 5.13 -12.53
C ILE A 60 -11.71 4.05 -13.62
N ALA A 61 -10.63 3.25 -13.71
CA ALA A 61 -10.54 2.14 -14.65
C ALA A 61 -11.67 1.13 -14.47
N THR A 62 -11.95 0.74 -13.22
CA THR A 62 -13.00 -0.23 -12.91
C THR A 62 -14.40 0.35 -13.14
N GLY A 63 -14.61 1.63 -12.79
CA GLY A 63 -15.88 2.33 -13.02
C GLY A 63 -16.23 2.46 -14.50
N LEU A 64 -15.27 2.87 -15.35
CA LEU A 64 -15.48 2.97 -16.79
C LEU A 64 -15.71 1.60 -17.44
N SER A 65 -14.99 0.57 -16.97
CA SER A 65 -15.18 -0.80 -17.45
C SER A 65 -16.59 -1.33 -17.13
N LEU A 66 -17.10 -1.05 -15.93
CA LEU A 66 -18.45 -1.44 -15.53
C LEU A 66 -19.51 -0.76 -16.41
N VAL A 67 -19.41 0.55 -16.64
CA VAL A 67 -20.34 1.27 -17.53
C VAL A 67 -20.27 0.74 -18.95
N ALA A 68 -19.07 0.45 -19.46
CA ALA A 68 -18.88 -0.12 -20.80
C ALA A 68 -19.54 -1.50 -20.95
N ILE A 69 -19.49 -2.34 -19.92
CA ILE A 69 -20.17 -3.65 -19.92
C ILE A 69 -21.69 -3.47 -19.87
N VAL A 70 -22.21 -2.54 -19.06
CA VAL A 70 -23.65 -2.28 -18.95
C VAL A 70 -24.24 -1.79 -20.28
N VAL A 71 -23.62 -0.78 -20.89
CA VAL A 71 -24.03 -0.27 -22.21
C VAL A 71 -23.81 -1.34 -23.29
N GLY A 72 -22.72 -2.10 -23.16
CA GLY A 72 -22.42 -3.31 -23.92
C GLY A 72 -23.56 -4.31 -23.97
N GLY A 73 -24.08 -4.68 -22.79
CA GLY A 73 -25.15 -5.65 -22.60
C GLY A 73 -26.50 -5.17 -23.14
N LEU A 74 -26.82 -3.88 -22.97
CA LEU A 74 -28.05 -3.31 -23.52
C LEU A 74 -28.04 -3.31 -25.06
N MET A 75 -26.94 -2.90 -25.67
CA MET A 75 -26.76 -2.97 -27.12
C MET A 75 -26.67 -4.40 -27.64
N PHE A 76 -26.20 -5.37 -26.84
CA PHE A 76 -26.29 -6.79 -27.20
C PHE A 76 -27.74 -7.30 -27.17
N ALA A 77 -28.53 -6.86 -26.20
CA ALA A 77 -29.93 -7.26 -26.05
C ALA A 77 -30.83 -6.71 -27.17
N TYR A 78 -30.56 -5.50 -27.65
CA TYR A 78 -31.38 -4.84 -28.69
C TYR A 78 -30.71 -4.77 -30.08
N GLY A 79 -29.47 -5.24 -30.21
CA GLY A 79 -28.68 -5.10 -31.43
C GLY A 79 -28.83 -6.29 -32.37
N GLU A 80 -29.68 -6.15 -33.38
CA GLU A 80 -29.79 -7.08 -34.51
C GLU A 80 -28.49 -7.05 -35.37
N GLY A 81 -27.48 -7.82 -34.96
CA GLY A 81 -26.41 -8.29 -35.86
C GLY A 81 -25.01 -7.65 -35.77
N GLN A 82 -24.81 -6.48 -35.13
CA GLN A 82 -23.46 -5.87 -34.99
C GLN A 82 -22.73 -6.19 -33.67
N SER A 83 -23.34 -6.97 -32.78
CA SER A 83 -22.81 -7.18 -31.43
C SER A 83 -21.40 -7.80 -31.39
N LYS A 84 -21.04 -8.68 -32.33
CA LYS A 84 -19.72 -9.33 -32.32
C LYS A 84 -18.56 -8.33 -32.42
N LYS A 85 -18.71 -7.26 -33.22
CA LYS A 85 -17.69 -6.20 -33.34
C LYS A 85 -17.67 -5.29 -32.12
N MET A 86 -18.83 -5.01 -31.56
CA MET A 86 -18.96 -4.19 -30.35
C MET A 86 -18.39 -4.87 -29.11
N LEU A 87 -18.70 -6.16 -28.90
CA LEU A 87 -18.12 -6.95 -27.82
C LEU A 87 -16.61 -7.06 -27.95
N ALA A 88 -16.10 -7.29 -29.16
CA ALA A 88 -14.66 -7.30 -29.42
C ALA A 88 -14.01 -5.95 -29.07
N GLY A 89 -14.65 -4.82 -29.43
CA GLY A 89 -14.18 -3.49 -29.07
C GLY A 89 -14.16 -3.23 -27.56
N ILE A 90 -15.18 -3.69 -26.82
CA ILE A 90 -15.25 -3.54 -25.36
C ILE A 90 -14.15 -4.38 -24.68
N VAL A 91 -14.02 -5.66 -25.05
CA VAL A 91 -13.00 -6.55 -24.46
C VAL A 91 -11.60 -6.04 -24.79
N PHE A 92 -11.38 -5.62 -26.04
CA PHE A 92 -10.12 -5.02 -26.47
C PHE A 92 -9.82 -3.72 -25.69
N GLY A 93 -10.79 -2.83 -25.52
CA GLY A 93 -10.63 -1.58 -24.78
C GLY A 93 -10.30 -1.81 -23.30
N ILE A 94 -10.98 -2.75 -22.64
CA ILE A 94 -10.68 -3.12 -21.24
C ILE A 94 -9.27 -3.73 -21.14
N GLY A 95 -8.93 -4.65 -22.06
CA GLY A 95 -7.59 -5.25 -22.11
C GLY A 95 -6.48 -4.21 -22.31
N MET A 96 -6.69 -3.24 -23.19
CA MET A 96 -5.78 -2.11 -23.40
C MET A 96 -5.69 -1.21 -22.17
N ALA A 97 -6.80 -0.91 -21.49
CA ALA A 97 -6.79 -0.11 -20.27
C ALA A 97 -5.96 -0.79 -19.17
N VAL A 98 -6.17 -2.09 -18.92
CA VAL A 98 -5.42 -2.85 -17.91
C VAL A 98 -3.95 -3.05 -18.33
N GLY A 99 -3.69 -3.26 -19.61
CA GLY A 99 -2.33 -3.35 -20.16
C GLY A 99 -1.56 -2.04 -20.01
N ALA A 100 -2.22 -0.90 -20.24
CA ALA A 100 -1.64 0.43 -20.05
C ALA A 100 -1.21 0.67 -18.59
N VAL A 101 -1.97 0.18 -17.61
CA VAL A 101 -1.58 0.25 -16.18
C VAL A 101 -0.26 -0.50 -15.94
N ASN A 102 -0.12 -1.70 -16.52
CA ASN A 102 1.11 -2.49 -16.40
C ASN A 102 2.31 -1.81 -17.10
N PHE A 103 2.09 -1.18 -18.25
CA PHE A 103 3.11 -0.39 -18.93
C PHE A 103 3.56 0.83 -18.10
N LEU A 104 2.61 1.54 -17.47
CA LEU A 104 2.89 2.67 -16.59
C LEU A 104 3.69 2.27 -15.34
N ALA A 105 3.42 1.08 -14.80
CA ALA A 105 4.17 0.51 -13.69
C ALA A 105 5.60 0.14 -14.09
N TRP A 106 5.82 -0.31 -15.34
CA TRP A 106 7.16 -0.57 -15.87
C TRP A 106 7.95 0.70 -16.17
N LEU A 107 7.30 1.74 -16.71
CA LEU A 107 7.93 3.00 -17.10
C LEU A 107 8.33 3.84 -15.87
N PHE A 108 7.52 3.81 -14.82
CA PHE A 108 7.79 4.49 -13.55
C PHE A 108 7.76 3.50 -12.38
N PRO A 109 8.83 2.70 -12.22
CA PRO A 109 8.99 1.85 -11.06
C PRO A 109 9.23 2.74 -9.83
N SER A 110 8.32 2.65 -8.87
CA SER A 110 8.37 3.32 -7.57
C SER A 110 9.24 2.56 -6.58
#